data_AF-A0A661GJ17-F1
#
_entry.id   AF-A0A661GJ17-F1
#
_cell.length_a   1.000
_cell.length_b   1.000
_cell.length_c   1.000
_cell.angle_alpha   90.00
_cell.angle_beta   90.00
_cell.angle_gamma   90.00
#
_symmetry.space_group_name_H-M   'P 1'
#
loop_
_entity.id
_entity.type
_entity.pdbx_description
1 polymer ?
#
loop_
_entity_poly.entity_id
_entity_poly.type
_entity_poly.pdbx_seq_one_letter_code
_entity_poly.pdbx_strand_id
1 'polypeptide(L)' 'MEPFEASMKSIARNMTLLTVALLLATAANAHHSFAAEFLADETATFHGVVTEVWFKNPHVRYYIEI' A
#
# COMPACT_ATOMS: atom_id res chain seq x y z
N MET A 1 43.99 -12.00 -7.98
CA MET A 1 43.01 -11.20 -8.73
C MET A 1 41.70 -11.97 -8.96
N GLU A 2 41.76 -13.26 -9.29
CA GLU A 2 40.61 -14.18 -9.46
C GLU A 2 39.48 -14.15 -8.39
N PRO A 3 39.74 -14.17 -7.07
CA PRO A 3 38.65 -14.23 -6.08
C PRO A 3 37.85 -12.93 -5.97
N PHE A 4 38.46 -11.79 -6.31
CA PHE A 4 37.77 -10.50 -6.34
C PHE A 4 36.81 -10.42 -7.54
N GLU A 5 37.27 -10.85 -8.71
CA GLU A 5 36.45 -10.95 -9.93
C GLU A 5 35.26 -11.90 -9.77
N ALA A 6 35.47 -13.06 -9.12
CA ALA A 6 34.40 -14.00 -8.81
C ALA A 6 33.34 -13.41 -7.87
N SER A 7 33.77 -12.62 -6.88
CA SER A 7 32.86 -11.91 -5.96
C SER A 7 32.04 -10.85 -6.70
N MET A 8 32.68 -10.03 -7.54
CA MET A 8 32.00 -9.00 -8.32
C MET A 8 30.96 -9.57 -9.29
N LYS A 9 31.27 -10.70 -9.94
CA LYS A 9 30.30 -11.42 -10.80
C LYS A 9 29.10 -11.95 -10.01
N SER A 10 29.33 -12.44 -8.79
CA SER A 10 28.24 -12.90 -7.91
C SER A 10 27.35 -11.74 -7.44
N ILE A 11 27.94 -10.60 -7.09
CA ILE A 11 27.22 -9.38 -6.72
C ILE A 11 26.36 -8.89 -7.88
N ALA A 12 26.95 -8.78 -9.08
CA ALA A 12 26.24 -8.36 -10.28
C ALA A 12 25.05 -9.30 -10.59
N ARG A 13 25.27 -10.62 -10.54
CA ARG A 13 24.21 -11.61 -10.73
C ARG A 13 23.07 -11.46 -9.73
N ASN A 14 23.40 -11.30 -8.44
CA ASN A 14 22.39 -11.15 -7.39
C ASN A 14 21.60 -9.84 -7.57
N MET A 15 22.26 -8.77 -8.00
CA MET A 15 21.62 -7.49 -8.32
C MET A 15 20.66 -7.65 -9.50
N THR A 16 21.09 -8.33 -10.57
CA THR A 16 20.22 -8.61 -11.72
C THR A 16 19.00 -9.44 -11.32
N LEU A 17 19.19 -10.49 -10.51
CA LEU A 17 18.10 -11.33 -10.02
C LEU A 17 17.10 -10.54 -9.17
N LEU A 18 17.59 -9.67 -8.27
CA LEU A 18 16.74 -8.82 -7.45
C LEU A 18 15.92 -7.84 -8.31
N THR A 19 16.56 -7.21 -9.29
CA THR A 19 15.87 -6.28 -10.22
C THR A 19 14.79 -7.00 -11.03
N VAL A 20 15.08 -8.19 -11.56
CA VAL A 20 14.08 -8.99 -12.28
C VAL A 20 12.93 -9.39 -11.35
N ALA A 21 13.22 -9.79 -10.11
CA ALA A 21 12.19 -10.12 -9.12
C ALA A 21 11.29 -8.92 -8.79
N LEU A 22 11.87 -7.71 -8.68
CA LEU A 22 11.12 -6.47 -8.45
C LEU A 22 10.24 -6.07 -9.64
N LEU A 23 10.73 -6.28 -10.87
CA LEU A 23 9.96 -6.00 -12.09
C LEU A 23 8.79 -6.98 -12.28
N LEU A 24 8.92 -8.21 -11.78
CA LEU A 24 7.88 -9.22 -11.77
C LEU A 24 6.95 -9.14 -10.56
N ALA A 25 7.24 -8.25 -9.60
CA ALA A 25 6.38 -8.05 -8.45
C ALA A 25 5.05 -7.43 -8.91
N THR A 26 3.97 -8.21 -8.82
CA THR A 26 2.62 -7.72 -9.08
C THR A 26 2.19 -6.77 -7.97
N ALA A 27 1.34 -5.78 -8.28
CA ALA A 27 0.70 -4.95 -7.27
C ALA A 27 0.04 -5.87 -6.21
N ALA A 28 0.43 -5.71 -4.95
CA ALA A 28 -0.24 -6.42 -3.87
C ALA A 28 -1.68 -5.93 -3.83
N ASN A 29 -2.65 -6.83 -4.01
CA ASN A 29 -4.06 -6.55 -3.76
C ASN A 29 -4.22 -6.36 -2.24
N ALA A 30 -4.04 -5.13 -1.78
CA ALA A 30 -4.48 -4.75 -0.46
C ALA A 30 -6.02 -4.81 -0.47
N HIS A 31 -6.59 -5.93 -0.03
CA HIS A 31 -8.04 -6.04 0.15
C HIS A 31 -8.46 -5.12 1.30
N HIS A 32 -8.79 -3.88 0.98
CA HIS A 32 -9.48 -2.99 1.90
C HIS A 32 -10.87 -3.56 2.11
N SER A 33 -11.11 -4.11 3.30
CA SER A 33 -12.35 -4.81 3.65
C SER A 33 -13.49 -3.80 3.84
N PHE A 34 -13.93 -3.16 2.76
CA PHE A 34 -15.05 -2.22 2.76
C PHE A 34 -16.26 -2.82 3.48
N ALA A 35 -16.57 -4.08 3.17
CA ALA A 35 -17.66 -4.85 3.77
C ALA A 35 -17.48 -5.18 5.28
N ALA A 36 -16.32 -4.89 5.89
CA ALA A 36 -16.16 -5.00 7.35
C ALA A 36 -16.66 -3.76 8.10
N GLU A 37 -16.72 -2.60 7.44
CA GLU A 37 -17.14 -1.34 8.06
C GLU A 37 -18.46 -0.79 7.47
N PHE A 38 -18.79 -1.14 6.21
CA PHE A 38 -19.88 -0.53 5.47
C PHE A 38 -20.72 -1.56 4.71
N LEU A 39 -22.02 -1.29 4.60
CA LEU A 39 -22.94 -1.98 3.71
C LEU A 39 -23.07 -1.15 2.43
N ALA A 40 -22.79 -1.76 1.26
CA ALA A 40 -22.63 -1.03 0.00
C ALA A 40 -23.94 -0.40 -0.53
N ASP A 41 -25.07 -0.94 -0.09
CA ASP A 41 -26.42 -0.57 -0.46
C ASP A 41 -27.11 0.34 0.56
N GLU A 42 -26.42 0.69 1.65
CA GLU A 42 -26.94 1.59 2.68
C GLU A 42 -26.26 2.97 2.63
N THR A 43 -27.07 4.02 2.75
CA THR A 43 -26.58 5.42 2.76
C THR A 43 -27.31 6.23 3.81
N ALA A 44 -26.62 7.23 4.39
CA ALA A 44 -27.19 8.18 5.34
C ALA A 44 -26.75 9.61 5.00
N THR A 45 -27.57 10.60 5.34
CA THR A 45 -27.28 12.03 5.18
C THR A 45 -27.20 12.70 6.55
N PHE A 46 -26.12 13.45 6.78
CA PHE A 46 -25.89 14.22 8.01
C PHE A 46 -25.72 15.70 7.67
N HIS A 47 -26.28 16.58 8.50
CA HIS A 47 -26.03 18.02 8.45
C HIS A 47 -25.34 18.42 9.75
N GLY A 48 -24.29 19.22 9.66
CA GLY A 48 -23.48 19.62 10.80
C GLY A 48 -22.20 20.31 10.37
N VAL A 49 -21.32 20.58 11.34
CA VAL A 49 -20.01 21.18 11.11
C VAL A 49 -18.94 20.09 11.20
N VAL A 50 -18.08 19.98 10.18
CA VAL A 50 -16.91 19.09 10.25
C VAL A 50 -15.90 19.70 11.22
N THR A 51 -15.64 19.01 12.33
CA THR A 51 -14.73 19.46 13.38
C THR A 51 -13.33 18.88 13.21
N GLU A 52 -13.20 17.71 12.60
CA GLU A 52 -11.92 17.06 12.32
C GLU A 52 -11.98 16.20 11.04
N VAL A 53 -10.86 16.20 10.31
CA VAL A 53 -10.60 15.28 9.19
C VAL A 53 -9.41 14.40 9.57
N TRP A 54 -9.66 13.12 9.81
CA TRP A 54 -8.61 12.15 10.11
C TRP A 54 -8.28 11.34 8.86
N PHE A 55 -7.01 11.36 8.44
CA PHE A 55 -6.52 10.60 7.28
C PHE A 55 -5.39 9.66 7.68
N LYS A 56 -5.56 8.37 7.38
CA LYS A 56 -4.51 7.37 7.45
C LYS A 56 -4.69 6.41 6.29
N ASN A 57 -3.85 6.56 5.26
CA ASN A 57 -3.86 5.72 4.06
C ASN A 57 -4.14 4.24 4.42
N PRO A 58 -5.23 3.64 3.92
CA PRO A 58 -6.14 4.11 2.84
C PRO A 58 -7.42 4.82 3.30
N HIS A 59 -7.62 5.01 4.60
CA HIS A 59 -8.90 5.44 5.19
C HIS A 59 -8.93 6.93 5.53
N VAL A 60 -10.13 7.51 5.41
CA VAL A 60 -10.48 8.85 5.88
C VAL A 60 -11.71 8.76 6.79
N ARG A 61 -11.75 9.57 7.85
CA ARG A 61 -12.91 9.72 8.74
C ARG A 61 -13.21 11.20 8.96
N TYR A 62 -14.48 11.55 8.95
CA TYR A 62 -14.99 12.89 9.25
C TYR A 62 -15.69 12.87 10.59
N TYR A 63 -15.29 13.75 11.50
CA TYR A 63 -16.02 14.01 12.73
C TYR A 63 -16.94 15.20 12.48
N ILE A 64 -18.23 15.00 12.71
CA ILE A 64 -19.27 15.99 12.46
C ILE A 64 -19.96 16.29 13.79
N GLU A 65 -20.00 17.57 14.16
CA GLU A 65 -20.85 18.08 15.22
C GLU A 65 -22.24 18.38 14.64
N ILE A 66 -23.28 17.80 15.24
CA ILE A 66 -24.69 17.86 14.78
C ILE A 66 -25.47 18.85 15.62
#